data_AF-A0A1J5TGW1-F1
#
_entry.id   AF-A0A1J5TGW1-F1
#
_cell.length_a   1.000
_cell.length_b   1.000
_cell.length_c   1.000
_cell.angle_alpha   90.00
_cell.angle_beta   90.00
_cell.angle_gamma   90.00
#
_symmetry.space_group_name_H-M   'P 1'
#
loop_
_entity.id
_entity.type
_entity.pdbx_description
1 polymer ?
#
loop_
_entity_poly.entity_id
_entity_poly.type
_entity_poly.pdbx_seq_one_letter_code
_entity_poly.pdbx_strand_id
1 'polypeptide(L)'
;MKTPVPSAEYPVLSEEHETRYSVLGTQHFHRGFTLLELIIVISIVAILAGLFLSRIPYYQEQAEKAAMEQIAGAMQSALVMRTGSLMVRGAANEKELGALAIDNPMNWLQQKPKNYSGEFFDPTARTVTPGHWMFDLKSHDLIYVLDRSDYFTPGKDGQKWIRFHVQLQFETPAGAAAGGQKELASSLFAPTEPYHWFD
;
A
#
# COMPACT_ATOMS: atom_id res chain seq x y z
N MET A 1 101.97 57.06 -21.65
CA MET A 1 101.51 57.53 -22.98
C MET A 1 100.14 56.93 -23.24
N LYS A 2 99.21 57.74 -23.73
CA LYS A 2 97.75 57.64 -23.63
C LYS A 2 97.17 57.15 -24.97
N THR A 3 96.18 56.26 -24.94
CA THR A 3 95.03 56.22 -25.88
C THR A 3 93.94 55.25 -25.36
N PRO A 4 92.66 55.47 -25.71
CA PRO A 4 91.53 55.30 -24.79
C PRO A 4 90.43 54.32 -25.23
N VAL A 5 89.42 54.24 -24.33
CA VAL A 5 88.11 53.56 -24.26
C VAL A 5 87.26 53.51 -25.57
N PRO A 6 86.28 52.58 -25.69
CA PRO A 6 84.89 52.83 -25.24
C PRO A 6 84.24 51.60 -24.54
N SER A 7 83.65 51.73 -23.35
CA SER A 7 82.26 52.13 -23.04
C SER A 7 81.19 51.17 -23.58
N ALA A 8 80.65 50.35 -22.69
CA ALA A 8 79.29 49.83 -22.75
C ALA A 8 78.69 49.86 -21.34
N GLU A 9 77.54 50.52 -21.22
CA GLU A 9 76.72 50.74 -20.02
C GLU A 9 76.05 49.46 -19.49
N TYR A 10 76.18 49.25 -18.16
CA TYR A 10 75.22 48.93 -17.07
C TYR A 10 73.93 48.10 -17.37
N PRO A 11 73.36 47.33 -16.39
CA PRO A 11 73.32 47.70 -14.96
C PRO A 11 73.44 46.58 -13.89
N VAL A 12 73.58 47.12 -12.68
CA VAL A 12 73.62 46.56 -11.32
C VAL A 12 72.33 45.84 -10.93
N LEU A 13 72.44 44.76 -10.14
CA LEU A 13 71.54 44.33 -9.03
C LEU A 13 72.27 43.18 -8.29
N SER A 14 72.82 43.40 -7.09
CA SER A 14 72.19 43.22 -5.76
C SER A 14 72.01 41.73 -5.40
N GLU A 15 72.85 41.20 -4.51
CA GLU A 15 72.50 40.77 -3.13
C GLU A 15 71.42 39.67 -3.07
N GLU A 16 71.81 38.42 -2.80
CA GLU A 16 71.84 37.76 -1.48
C GLU A 16 70.60 36.87 -1.22
N HIS A 17 70.81 35.93 -0.30
CA HIS A 17 69.83 35.17 0.47
C HIS A 17 69.24 33.86 -0.09
N GLU A 18 69.91 32.77 0.31
CA GLU A 18 69.41 31.85 1.34
C GLU A 18 68.05 31.16 1.09
N THR A 19 68.18 29.88 0.77
CA THR A 19 67.22 28.78 0.86
C THR A 19 66.05 28.97 1.82
N ARG A 20 64.82 28.98 1.28
CA ARG A 20 63.61 28.55 2.00
C ARG A 20 62.64 27.82 1.06
N TYR A 21 62.61 26.49 1.19
CA TYR A 21 61.57 25.64 0.65
C TYR A 21 60.23 26.03 1.30
N SER A 22 59.34 26.67 0.52
CA SER A 22 57.94 26.83 0.92
C SER A 22 57.12 25.77 0.20
N VAL A 23 56.95 24.64 0.88
CA VAL A 23 55.87 23.68 0.61
C VAL A 23 54.57 24.47 0.76
N LEU A 24 53.94 24.84 -0.37
CA LEU A 24 52.58 25.36 -0.36
C LEU A 24 51.67 24.21 0.04
N GLY A 25 51.47 24.09 1.36
CA GLY A 25 50.50 23.21 1.95
C GLY A 25 49.12 23.51 1.36
N THR A 26 48.48 22.46 0.86
CA THR A 26 47.06 22.38 0.62
C THR A 26 46.33 22.82 1.90
N GLN A 27 45.83 24.05 1.91
CA GLN A 27 44.87 24.52 2.90
C GLN A 27 43.53 23.84 2.61
N HIS A 28 43.42 22.55 2.96
CA HIS A 28 42.11 21.96 3.23
C HIS A 28 41.59 22.63 4.50
N PHE A 29 40.85 23.72 4.32
CA PHE A 29 40.03 24.28 5.39
C PHE A 29 38.99 23.22 5.76
N HIS A 30 39.24 22.48 6.84
CA HIS A 30 38.18 21.82 7.58
C HIS A 30 37.33 22.93 8.22
N ARG A 31 36.40 23.51 7.45
CA ARG A 31 35.37 24.39 7.99
C ARG A 31 34.49 23.55 8.90
N GLY A 32 34.64 23.75 10.21
CA GLY A 32 33.66 23.30 11.19
C GLY A 32 32.30 23.87 10.84
N PHE A 33 31.27 23.04 11.02
CA PHE A 33 29.88 23.34 10.71
C PHE A 33 29.43 24.66 11.36
N THR A 34 28.97 25.63 10.57
CA THR A 34 28.52 26.91 11.12
C THR A 34 27.08 26.81 11.65
N LEU A 35 26.74 27.56 12.71
CA LEU A 35 25.38 27.58 13.26
C LEU A 35 24.34 28.03 12.20
N LEU A 36 24.72 28.94 11.31
CA LEU A 36 23.88 29.38 10.20
C LEU A 36 23.62 28.25 9.20
N GLU A 37 24.64 27.47 8.84
CA GLU A 37 24.49 26.30 7.98
C GLU A 37 23.55 25.26 8.59
N LEU A 38 23.66 25.00 9.91
CA LEU A 38 22.70 24.14 10.62
C LEU A 38 21.26 24.63 10.51
N ILE A 39 21.03 25.93 10.73
CA ILE A 39 19.69 26.50 10.67
C ILE A 39 19.10 26.37 9.26
N ILE A 40 19.89 26.66 8.22
CA ILE A 40 19.45 26.52 6.84
C ILE A 40 19.11 25.05 6.52
N VAL A 41 19.97 24.10 6.91
CA VAL A 41 19.73 22.67 6.69
C VAL A 41 18.47 22.21 7.42
N ILE A 42 18.30 22.56 8.70
CA ILE A 42 17.07 22.23 9.45
C ILE A 42 15.85 22.85 8.77
N SER A 43 15.94 24.10 8.29
CA SER A 43 14.83 24.77 7.62
C SER A 43 14.43 24.05 6.33
N ILE A 44 15.41 23.66 5.51
CA ILE A 44 15.17 22.88 4.28
C ILE A 44 14.54 21.53 4.63
N VAL A 45 15.11 20.81 5.60
CA VAL A 45 14.58 19.50 6.05
C VAL A 45 13.16 19.64 6.59
N ALA A 46 12.85 20.68 7.36
CA ALA A 46 11.51 20.93 7.90
C ALA A 46 10.48 21.20 6.79
N ILE A 47 10.84 21.99 5.78
CA ILE A 47 9.97 22.25 4.62
C ILE A 47 9.72 20.93 3.86
N LEU A 48 10.77 20.17 3.57
CA LEU A 48 10.65 18.88 2.87
C LEU A 48 9.83 17.87 3.68
N ALA A 49 10.04 17.79 5.00
CA ALA A 49 9.29 16.91 5.89
C ALA A 49 7.80 17.31 5.95
N GLY A 50 7.49 18.60 6.02
CA GLY A 50 6.11 19.09 5.98
C GLY A 50 5.39 18.73 4.69
N LEU A 51 6.05 18.90 3.54
CA LEU A 51 5.51 18.47 2.26
C LEU A 51 5.31 16.95 2.20
N PHE A 52 6.26 16.17 2.70
CA PHE A 52 6.17 14.71 2.72
C PHE A 52 5.04 14.20 3.61
N LEU A 53 4.91 14.74 4.83
CA LEU A 53 3.85 14.34 5.78
C LEU A 53 2.45 14.56 5.22
N SER A 54 2.25 15.62 4.42
CA SER A 54 0.95 15.89 3.78
C SER A 54 0.48 14.78 2.85
N ARG A 55 1.39 13.95 2.32
CA ARG A 55 1.08 12.86 1.38
C ARG A 55 0.93 11.50 2.05
N ILE A 56 1.46 11.31 3.26
CA ILE A 56 1.45 10.02 3.95
C ILE A 56 0.03 9.45 4.12
N PRO A 57 -0.99 10.22 4.58
CA PRO A 57 -2.34 9.68 4.76
C PRO A 57 -2.95 9.08 3.49
N TYR A 58 -2.75 9.76 2.35
CA TYR A 58 -3.22 9.31 1.04
C TYR A 58 -2.62 7.96 0.63
N TYR A 59 -1.32 7.75 0.86
CA TYR A 59 -0.69 6.47 0.57
C TYR A 59 -1.08 5.38 1.56
N GLN A 60 -1.32 5.73 2.82
CA GLN A 60 -1.77 4.78 3.83
C GLN A 60 -3.17 4.25 3.52
N GLU A 61 -4.11 5.11 3.11
CA GLU A 61 -5.46 4.67 2.74
C GLU A 61 -5.48 3.86 1.43
N GLN A 62 -4.64 4.19 0.44
CA GLN A 62 -4.47 3.33 -0.74
C GLN A 62 -3.88 1.96 -0.39
N ALA A 63 -2.91 1.92 0.53
CA ALA A 63 -2.33 0.67 1.01
C ALA A 63 -3.38 -0.18 1.76
N GLU A 64 -4.27 0.46 2.51
CA GLU A 64 -5.40 -0.20 3.17
C GLU A 64 -6.35 -0.82 2.14
N LYS A 65 -6.77 -0.05 1.13
CA LYS A 65 -7.61 -0.54 0.03
C LYS A 65 -6.95 -1.75 -0.67
N ALA A 66 -5.68 -1.63 -1.05
CA ALA A 66 -4.96 -2.71 -1.71
C ALA A 66 -4.86 -3.98 -0.84
N ALA A 67 -4.63 -3.83 0.46
CA ALA A 67 -4.59 -4.95 1.40
C ALA A 67 -5.95 -5.63 1.54
N MET A 68 -7.04 -4.84 1.58
CA MET A 68 -8.41 -5.37 1.60
C MET A 68 -8.72 -6.12 0.28
N GLU A 69 -8.42 -5.53 -0.87
CA GLU A 69 -8.65 -6.14 -2.19
C GLU A 69 -7.85 -7.44 -2.36
N GLN A 70 -6.63 -7.49 -1.85
CA GLN A 70 -5.81 -8.70 -1.85
C GLN A 70 -6.49 -9.86 -1.11
N ILE A 71 -7.05 -9.59 0.08
CA ILE A 71 -7.75 -10.61 0.87
C ILE A 71 -9.06 -11.01 0.16
N ALA A 72 -9.82 -10.05 -0.39
CA ALA A 72 -11.01 -10.32 -1.18
C ALA A 72 -10.72 -11.21 -2.42
N GLY A 73 -9.62 -10.94 -3.13
CA GLY A 73 -9.18 -11.76 -4.27
C GLY A 73 -8.74 -13.17 -3.85
N ALA A 74 -8.09 -13.31 -2.69
CA ALA A 74 -7.76 -14.61 -2.12
C ALA A 74 -9.02 -15.41 -1.77
N MET A 75 -10.04 -14.74 -1.23
CA MET A 75 -11.34 -15.35 -0.93
C MET A 75 -12.08 -15.79 -2.21
N GLN A 76 -12.09 -14.95 -3.25
CA GLN A 76 -12.63 -15.32 -4.56
C GLN A 76 -11.93 -16.56 -5.13
N SER A 77 -10.61 -16.63 -5.02
CA SER A 77 -9.83 -17.78 -5.47
C SER A 77 -10.16 -19.06 -4.68
N ALA A 78 -10.32 -18.94 -3.37
CA ALA A 78 -10.73 -20.05 -2.50
C ALA A 78 -12.14 -20.54 -2.82
N LEU A 79 -13.07 -19.62 -3.11
CA LEU A 79 -14.44 -19.93 -3.54
C LEU A 79 -14.43 -20.76 -4.84
N VAL A 80 -13.72 -20.29 -5.86
CA VAL A 80 -13.59 -21.00 -7.15
C VAL A 80 -13.00 -22.40 -6.95
N MET A 81 -11.96 -22.52 -6.12
CA MET A 81 -11.32 -23.82 -5.84
C MET A 81 -12.28 -24.78 -5.10
N ARG A 82 -13.05 -24.31 -4.12
CA ARG A 82 -14.02 -25.14 -3.40
C ARG A 82 -15.16 -25.59 -4.31
N THR A 83 -15.74 -24.66 -5.05
CA THR A 83 -16.76 -24.94 -6.06
C THR A 83 -16.28 -25.97 -7.07
N GLY A 84 -15.07 -25.79 -7.63
CA GLY A 84 -14.45 -26.74 -8.55
C GLY A 84 -14.22 -28.11 -7.91
N SER A 85 -13.81 -28.17 -6.64
CA SER A 85 -13.66 -29.44 -5.91
C SER A 85 -14.99 -30.17 -5.75
N LEU A 86 -16.08 -29.45 -5.46
CA LEU A 86 -17.42 -30.04 -5.39
C LEU A 86 -17.87 -30.57 -6.75
N MET A 87 -17.58 -29.84 -7.83
CA MET A 87 -17.88 -30.29 -9.19
C MET A 87 -17.15 -31.58 -9.55
N VAL A 88 -15.84 -31.65 -9.30
CA VAL A 88 -15.02 -32.84 -9.59
C VAL A 88 -15.47 -34.05 -8.77
N ARG A 89 -15.95 -33.84 -7.54
CA ARG A 89 -16.46 -34.91 -6.66
C ARG A 89 -17.89 -35.36 -7.00
N GLY A 90 -18.55 -34.72 -7.97
CA GLY A 90 -19.98 -34.96 -8.27
C GLY A 90 -20.92 -34.51 -7.15
N ALA A 91 -20.44 -33.66 -6.23
CA ALA A 91 -21.17 -33.15 -5.07
C ALA A 91 -21.66 -31.70 -5.27
N ALA A 92 -21.49 -31.12 -6.46
CA ALA A 92 -21.96 -29.78 -6.82
C ALA A 92 -23.48 -29.73 -7.03
N ASN A 93 -24.24 -30.12 -6.01
CA ASN A 93 -25.68 -29.91 -5.96
C ASN A 93 -26.01 -28.54 -5.33
N GLU A 94 -27.22 -28.05 -5.56
CA GLU A 94 -27.69 -26.73 -5.10
C GLU A 94 -27.56 -26.57 -3.57
N LYS A 95 -27.68 -27.67 -2.81
CA LYS A 95 -27.56 -27.65 -1.33
C LYS A 95 -26.12 -27.44 -0.86
N GLU A 96 -25.18 -28.23 -1.36
CA GLU A 96 -23.76 -28.13 -0.99
C GLU A 96 -23.15 -26.80 -1.46
N LEU A 97 -23.51 -26.37 -2.67
CA LEU A 97 -23.09 -25.07 -3.17
C LEU A 97 -23.75 -23.94 -2.37
N GLY A 98 -25.04 -24.02 -2.09
CA GLY A 98 -25.74 -23.05 -1.25
C GLY A 98 -25.16 -22.94 0.16
N ALA A 99 -24.59 -24.02 0.71
CA ALA A 99 -23.90 -23.97 1.99
C ALA A 99 -22.65 -23.07 1.96
N LEU A 100 -21.97 -22.93 0.82
CA LEU A 100 -20.84 -22.00 0.67
C LEU A 100 -21.27 -20.53 0.75
N ALA A 101 -22.54 -20.21 0.46
CA ALA A 101 -23.05 -18.85 0.60
C ALA A 101 -23.30 -18.46 2.08
N ILE A 102 -23.40 -19.45 2.96
CA ILE A 102 -23.72 -19.30 4.38
C ILE A 102 -22.46 -19.51 5.23
N ASP A 103 -21.53 -20.35 4.77
CA ASP A 103 -20.28 -20.61 5.48
C ASP A 103 -19.38 -19.37 5.49
N ASN A 104 -18.63 -19.19 6.57
CA ASN A 104 -17.72 -18.07 6.74
C ASN A 104 -16.51 -18.21 5.78
N PRO A 105 -16.33 -17.29 4.81
CA PRO A 105 -15.26 -17.39 3.82
C PRO A 105 -13.84 -17.40 4.42
N MET A 106 -13.66 -16.86 5.63
CA MET A 106 -12.38 -16.90 6.33
C MET A 106 -11.95 -18.34 6.70
N ASN A 107 -12.87 -19.28 6.79
CA ASN A 107 -12.57 -20.70 7.03
C ASN A 107 -12.02 -21.42 5.78
N TRP A 108 -12.05 -20.77 4.62
CA TRP A 108 -11.54 -21.35 3.38
C TRP A 108 -10.06 -21.04 3.15
N LEU A 109 -9.56 -20.00 3.80
CA LEU A 109 -8.16 -19.61 3.74
C LEU A 109 -7.31 -20.56 4.59
N GLN A 110 -6.12 -20.92 4.09
CA GLN A 110 -5.17 -21.75 4.86
C GLN A 110 -4.72 -21.06 6.15
N GLN A 111 -4.57 -19.74 6.11
CA GLN A 111 -4.25 -18.91 7.25
C GLN A 111 -5.22 -17.74 7.29
N LYS A 112 -5.90 -17.58 8.44
CA LYS A 112 -6.76 -16.42 8.66
C LYS A 112 -5.90 -15.15 8.75
N PRO A 113 -6.31 -14.03 8.12
CA PRO A 113 -5.64 -12.75 8.27
C PRO A 113 -5.51 -12.36 9.74
N LYS A 114 -4.40 -11.72 10.12
CA LYS A 114 -4.17 -11.28 11.51
C LYS A 114 -5.21 -10.26 11.98
N ASN A 115 -5.75 -9.48 11.05
CA ASN A 115 -6.79 -8.49 11.28
C ASN A 115 -8.21 -9.07 11.16
N TYR A 116 -8.39 -10.37 11.39
CA TYR A 116 -9.72 -10.98 11.48
C TYR A 116 -10.18 -11.05 12.95
N SER A 117 -11.29 -10.39 13.24
CA SER A 117 -11.81 -10.23 14.61
C SER A 117 -12.78 -11.33 15.03
N GLY A 118 -13.19 -12.21 14.11
CA GLY A 118 -14.11 -13.31 14.39
C GLY A 118 -15.52 -13.10 13.84
N GLU A 119 -16.44 -13.85 14.43
CA GLU A 119 -17.85 -13.94 14.02
C GLU A 119 -18.72 -13.21 15.06
N PHE A 120 -19.63 -12.39 14.59
CA PHE A 120 -20.52 -11.56 15.41
C PHE A 120 -21.95 -11.68 14.91
N PHE A 121 -22.93 -11.48 15.78
CA PHE A 121 -24.34 -11.47 15.40
C PHE A 121 -24.85 -10.03 15.33
N ASP A 122 -25.31 -9.58 14.15
CA ASP A 122 -25.84 -8.23 13.91
C ASP A 122 -24.87 -7.08 14.32
N PRO A 123 -23.61 -7.09 13.84
CA PRO A 123 -22.62 -6.11 14.26
C PRO A 123 -22.91 -4.73 13.66
N THR A 124 -22.45 -3.70 14.38
CA THR A 124 -22.36 -2.31 13.88
C THR A 124 -20.93 -1.95 13.52
N ALA A 125 -20.70 -0.92 12.69
CA ALA A 125 -19.33 -0.49 12.31
C ALA A 125 -18.41 -0.11 13.48
N ARG A 126 -18.93 0.05 14.71
CA ARG A 126 -18.14 0.34 15.93
C ARG A 126 -17.82 -0.90 16.76
N THR A 127 -18.33 -2.07 16.39
CA THR A 127 -18.20 -3.32 17.17
C THR A 127 -16.77 -3.84 17.13
N VAL A 128 -16.06 -3.57 16.04
CA VAL A 128 -14.74 -4.11 15.74
C VAL A 128 -13.78 -2.96 15.48
N THR A 129 -12.50 -3.15 15.83
CA THR A 129 -11.44 -2.18 15.58
C THR A 129 -11.35 -1.86 14.09
N PRO A 130 -11.22 -0.58 13.70
CA PRO A 130 -10.98 -0.22 12.30
C PRO A 130 -9.77 -0.96 11.69
N GLY A 131 -9.79 -1.17 10.36
CA GLY A 131 -8.79 -1.94 9.63
C GLY A 131 -8.93 -3.46 9.76
N HIS A 132 -10.02 -3.95 10.37
CA HIS A 132 -10.25 -5.38 10.62
C HIS A 132 -11.46 -5.93 9.86
N TRP A 133 -11.38 -7.23 9.61
CA TRP A 133 -12.45 -8.06 9.07
C TRP A 133 -13.29 -8.68 10.18
N MET A 134 -14.58 -8.85 9.92
CA MET A 134 -15.50 -9.61 10.78
C MET A 134 -16.55 -10.30 9.92
N PHE A 135 -17.18 -11.34 10.46
CA PHE A 135 -18.27 -12.04 9.79
C PHE A 135 -19.58 -11.84 10.55
N ASP A 136 -20.65 -11.42 9.86
CA ASP A 136 -21.99 -11.31 10.45
C ASP A 136 -22.74 -12.65 10.32
N LEU A 137 -23.08 -13.26 11.44
CA LEU A 137 -23.85 -14.50 11.54
C LEU A 137 -25.33 -14.32 11.14
N LYS A 138 -25.83 -13.09 11.10
CA LYS A 138 -27.22 -12.80 10.72
C LYS A 138 -27.37 -12.71 9.20
N SER A 139 -26.55 -11.92 8.53
CA SER A 139 -26.59 -11.77 7.07
C SER A 139 -25.68 -12.73 6.31
N HIS A 140 -24.74 -13.39 6.99
CA HIS A 140 -23.63 -14.15 6.39
C HIS A 140 -22.73 -13.29 5.48
N ASP A 141 -22.65 -11.98 5.78
CA ASP A 141 -21.73 -11.08 5.11
C ASP A 141 -20.38 -11.07 5.81
N LEU A 142 -19.32 -11.04 5.02
CA LEU A 142 -18.00 -10.69 5.51
C LEU A 142 -17.79 -9.19 5.39
N ILE A 143 -17.48 -8.54 6.50
CA ILE A 143 -17.48 -7.08 6.62
C ILE A 143 -16.06 -6.62 6.91
N TYR A 144 -15.56 -5.67 6.11
CA TYR A 144 -14.33 -4.94 6.38
C TYR A 144 -14.68 -3.57 6.96
N VAL A 145 -14.15 -3.26 8.16
CA VAL A 145 -14.30 -1.94 8.78
C VAL A 145 -13.09 -1.09 8.42
N LEU A 146 -13.30 0.08 7.82
CA LEU A 146 -12.20 0.93 7.35
C LEU A 146 -11.51 1.65 8.52
N ASP A 147 -10.19 1.62 8.55
CA ASP A 147 -9.33 2.47 9.41
C ASP A 147 -9.31 3.91 8.88
N ARG A 148 -9.09 4.06 7.58
CA ARG A 148 -9.02 5.36 6.90
C ARG A 148 -10.13 5.50 5.90
N SER A 149 -10.76 6.67 5.92
CA SER A 149 -11.95 6.92 5.13
C SER A 149 -11.95 8.34 4.56
N ASP A 150 -10.78 8.96 4.40
CA ASP A 150 -10.68 10.34 3.95
C ASP A 150 -11.13 10.46 2.48
N TYR A 151 -10.98 9.37 1.71
CA TYR A 151 -11.39 9.26 0.30
C TYR A 151 -12.45 8.18 0.06
N PHE A 152 -13.13 7.74 1.12
CA PHE A 152 -14.18 6.72 1.05
C PHE A 152 -15.57 7.34 1.07
N THR A 153 -16.38 7.03 0.06
CA THR A 153 -17.80 7.35 0.06
C THR A 153 -18.59 6.12 0.51
N PRO A 154 -19.28 6.18 1.67
CA PRO A 154 -20.00 5.04 2.21
C PRO A 154 -21.19 4.65 1.34
N GLY A 155 -21.62 3.39 1.51
CA GLY A 155 -22.82 2.84 0.89
C GLY A 155 -24.11 3.46 1.44
N LYS A 156 -25.24 2.81 1.16
CA LYS A 156 -26.58 3.35 1.49
C LYS A 156 -26.81 3.52 2.98
N ASP A 157 -26.12 2.73 3.81
CA ASP A 157 -26.20 2.78 5.26
C ASP A 157 -25.35 3.90 5.90
N GLY A 158 -24.54 4.61 5.09
CA GLY A 158 -23.67 5.70 5.56
C GLY A 158 -22.53 5.25 6.48
N GLN A 159 -22.29 3.94 6.61
CA GLN A 159 -21.27 3.40 7.51
C GLN A 159 -19.93 3.21 6.80
N LYS A 160 -18.84 3.37 7.56
CA LYS A 160 -17.46 3.23 7.08
C LYS A 160 -17.01 1.77 7.08
N TRP A 161 -17.75 0.95 6.33
CA TRP A 161 -17.45 -0.46 6.15
C TRP A 161 -17.79 -0.90 4.73
N ILE A 162 -17.28 -2.04 4.33
CA ILE A 162 -17.62 -2.69 3.07
C ILE A 162 -18.09 -4.10 3.40
N ARG A 163 -19.27 -4.46 2.92
CA ARG A 163 -19.86 -5.79 3.09
C ARG A 163 -19.65 -6.59 1.83
N PHE A 164 -19.15 -7.80 1.99
CA PHE A 164 -18.95 -8.77 0.92
C PHE A 164 -19.84 -9.98 1.15
N HIS A 165 -20.41 -10.49 0.08
CA HIS A 165 -21.23 -11.70 0.10
C HIS A 165 -20.83 -12.65 -1.02
N VAL A 166 -21.08 -13.94 -0.77
CA VAL A 166 -20.87 -15.01 -1.74
C VAL A 166 -22.13 -15.11 -2.60
N GLN A 167 -22.02 -14.68 -3.85
CA GLN A 167 -23.08 -14.69 -4.83
C GLN A 167 -22.91 -15.92 -5.74
N LEU A 168 -23.87 -16.85 -5.63
CA LEU A 168 -23.95 -18.03 -6.48
C LEU A 168 -25.14 -17.87 -7.41
N GLN A 169 -24.91 -17.94 -8.73
CA GLN A 169 -25.97 -17.91 -9.72
C GLN A 169 -26.11 -19.30 -10.34
N PHE A 170 -27.33 -19.81 -10.34
CA PHE A 170 -27.66 -21.12 -10.90
C PHE A 170 -28.52 -20.92 -12.15
N GLU A 171 -28.19 -21.65 -13.21
CA GLU A 171 -28.95 -21.64 -14.46
C GLU A 171 -29.51 -23.03 -14.74
N THR A 172 -30.67 -23.07 -15.39
CA THR A 172 -31.25 -24.32 -15.86
C THR A 172 -30.73 -24.58 -17.27
N PRO A 173 -30.00 -25.68 -17.53
CA PRO A 173 -29.45 -25.96 -18.85
C PRO A 173 -30.54 -25.96 -19.92
N ALA A 174 -30.24 -25.37 -21.09
CA ALA A 174 -31.18 -25.35 -22.21
C ALA A 174 -31.53 -26.78 -22.65
N GLY A 175 -32.81 -27.15 -22.56
CA GLY A 175 -33.31 -28.50 -22.87
C GLY A 175 -33.48 -29.43 -21.66
N ALA A 176 -33.19 -28.97 -20.44
CA ALA A 176 -33.51 -29.72 -19.24
C ALA A 176 -35.03 -29.84 -19.06
N ALA A 177 -35.51 -31.05 -18.70
CA ALA A 177 -36.90 -31.27 -18.35
C ALA A 177 -37.30 -30.43 -17.13
N ALA A 178 -38.59 -30.10 -16.98
CA ALA A 178 -39.09 -29.41 -15.80
C ALA A 178 -38.75 -30.21 -14.53
N GLY A 179 -37.85 -29.67 -13.69
CA GLY A 179 -37.28 -30.36 -12.52
C GLY A 179 -35.84 -30.87 -12.70
N GLY A 180 -35.18 -30.57 -13.82
CA GLY A 180 -33.76 -30.84 -14.02
C GLY A 180 -32.88 -30.08 -13.03
N GLN A 181 -31.75 -30.69 -12.66
CA GLN A 181 -30.80 -30.10 -11.71
C GLN A 181 -30.21 -28.81 -12.29
N LYS A 182 -30.34 -27.70 -11.54
CA LYS A 182 -29.71 -26.43 -11.92
C LYS A 182 -28.21 -26.57 -11.81
N GLU A 183 -27.49 -26.02 -12.78
CA GLU A 183 -26.04 -25.98 -12.79
C GLU A 183 -25.56 -24.62 -12.30
N LEU A 184 -24.39 -24.57 -11.68
CA LEU A 184 -23.80 -23.31 -11.25
C LEU A 184 -23.25 -22.55 -12.46
N ALA A 185 -23.84 -21.40 -12.75
CA ALA A 185 -23.43 -20.52 -13.84
C ALA A 185 -22.32 -19.56 -13.40
N SER A 186 -22.38 -19.03 -12.17
CA SER A 186 -21.32 -18.15 -11.65
C SER A 186 -21.17 -18.24 -10.13
N SER A 187 -19.94 -18.00 -9.66
CA SER A 187 -19.60 -17.88 -8.24
C SER A 187 -18.70 -16.66 -8.05
N LEU A 188 -19.21 -15.68 -7.31
CA LEU A 188 -18.53 -14.41 -7.08
C LEU A 188 -18.54 -14.06 -5.60
N PHE A 189 -17.40 -13.61 -5.09
CA PHE A 189 -17.24 -12.98 -3.81
C PHE A 189 -17.11 -11.48 -4.08
N ALA A 190 -18.21 -10.76 -3.89
CA ALA A 190 -18.35 -9.39 -4.34
C ALA A 190 -18.97 -8.50 -3.25
N PRO A 191 -18.74 -7.18 -3.31
CA PRO A 191 -19.42 -6.23 -2.44
C PRO A 191 -20.94 -6.33 -2.60
N THR A 192 -21.67 -6.36 -1.48
CA THR A 192 -23.14 -6.38 -1.47
C THR A 192 -23.72 -5.04 -1.92
N GLU A 193 -22.99 -3.96 -1.68
CA GLU A 193 -23.34 -2.61 -2.13
C GLU A 193 -22.19 -2.01 -2.94
N PRO A 194 -22.49 -1.21 -3.98
CA PRO A 194 -21.47 -0.42 -4.66
C PRO A 194 -20.90 0.61 -3.68
N TYR A 195 -19.58 0.71 -3.63
CA TYR A 195 -18.87 1.72 -2.87
C TYR A 195 -17.88 2.44 -3.79
N HIS A 196 -17.49 3.65 -3.40
CA HIS A 196 -16.43 4.38 -4.07
C HIS A 196 -15.31 4.63 -3.07
N TRP A 197 -14.11 4.14 -3.42
CA TRP A 197 -12.91 4.30 -2.62
C TRP A 197 -11.82 4.78 -3.55
N PHE A 198 -11.55 6.09 -3.50
CA PHE A 198 -10.81 6.85 -4.51
C PHE A 198 -11.55 6.95 -5.87
N ASP A 199 -11.35 8.08 -6.55
CA ASP A 199 -11.80 8.32 -7.93
C ASP A 199 -10.87 7.65 -8.96
#